data_AF-A0A2E1KF76-F1
#
_entry.id   AF-A0A2E1KF76-F1
#
_cell.length_a   1.000
_cell.length_b   1.000
_cell.length_c   1.000
_cell.angle_alpha   90.00
_cell.angle_beta   90.00
_cell.angle_gamma   90.00
#
_symmetry.space_group_name_H-M   'P 1'
#
loop_
_entity.id
_entity.type
_entity.pdbx_description
1 polymer ?
#
loop_
_entity_poly.entity_id
_entity_poly.type
_entity_poly.pdbx_seq_one_letter_code
_entity_poly.pdbx_strand_id
1 'polypeptide(L)'
;MRAEKALLPHPKPAGPQNIMRGVRLAPNGTIYVRLTPLICKSTDGGRNWTHHREGPVAGDRVSDRFTIRPDGAWISLDGPWGSKQPIAVLISNDEGRDWRKLGDIELPAGHW
;
A
#
# COMPACT_ATOMS: atom_id res chain seq x y z
N MET A 1 4.94 -12.92 27.00
CA MET A 1 3.89 -12.47 26.06
C MET A 1 3.82 -13.49 24.92
N ARG A 2 2.64 -14.04 24.61
CA ARG A 2 2.47 -15.01 23.50
C ARG A 2 1.88 -14.26 22.31
N ALA A 3 2.50 -14.41 21.15
CA ALA A 3 1.94 -13.87 19.90
C ALA A 3 0.78 -14.76 19.45
N GLU A 4 -0.35 -14.15 19.07
CA GLU A 4 -1.50 -14.83 18.45
C GLU A 4 -1.46 -14.64 16.94
N LYS A 5 -1.96 -15.63 16.19
CA LYS A 5 -2.01 -15.59 14.73
C LYS A 5 -3.40 -15.17 14.28
N ALA A 6 -3.48 -14.12 13.48
CA ALA A 6 -4.70 -13.72 12.78
C ALA A 6 -4.54 -13.96 11.28
N LEU A 7 -5.53 -14.60 10.65
CA LEU A 7 -5.57 -14.72 9.19
C LEU A 7 -6.29 -13.49 8.62
N LEU A 8 -5.59 -12.70 7.81
CA LEU A 8 -6.17 -11.55 7.14
C LEU A 8 -7.10 -12.01 6.00
N PRO A 9 -8.13 -11.23 5.65
CA PRO A 9 -8.96 -11.50 4.47
C PRO A 9 -8.11 -11.38 3.20
N HIS A 10 -8.25 -12.33 2.26
CA HIS A 10 -7.58 -12.31 0.97
C HIS A 10 -8.41 -13.00 -0.12
N PRO A 11 -8.37 -12.54 -1.38
CA PRO A 11 -8.99 -13.24 -2.50
C PRO A 11 -8.33 -14.62 -2.71
N LYS A 12 -9.15 -15.68 -2.75
CA LYS A 12 -8.71 -17.02 -3.15
C LYS A 12 -8.59 -17.10 -4.68
N PRO A 13 -7.64 -17.89 -5.23
CA PRO A 13 -6.76 -18.85 -4.55
C PRO A 13 -5.46 -18.25 -4.02
N ALA A 14 -5.23 -16.95 -4.18
CA ALA A 14 -3.97 -16.33 -3.76
C ALA A 14 -3.83 -16.38 -2.23
N GLY A 15 -2.71 -16.91 -1.74
CA GLY A 15 -2.36 -16.76 -0.33
C GLY A 15 -2.07 -15.30 0.00
N PRO A 16 -2.26 -14.85 1.25
CA PRO A 16 -2.06 -13.45 1.64
C PRO A 16 -0.62 -13.00 1.42
N GLN A 17 0.34 -13.93 1.46
CA GLN A 17 1.77 -13.67 1.22
C GLN A 17 2.08 -13.32 -0.24
N ASN A 18 1.29 -13.84 -1.19
CA ASN A 18 1.51 -13.59 -2.62
C ASN A 18 0.97 -12.22 -3.06
N ILE A 19 0.05 -11.66 -2.28
CA ILE A 19 -0.61 -10.38 -2.58
C ILE A 19 -0.23 -9.28 -1.61
N MET A 20 0.54 -9.60 -0.56
CA MET A 20 1.02 -8.60 0.37
C MET A 20 2.01 -7.67 -0.33
N ARG A 21 1.78 -6.38 -0.14
CA ARG A 21 2.59 -5.29 -0.67
C ARG A 21 3.41 -4.71 0.48
N GLY A 22 2.78 -4.42 1.61
CA GLY A 22 3.49 -4.01 2.81
C GLY A 22 2.64 -3.85 4.05
N VAL A 23 3.32 -3.68 5.18
CA VAL A 23 2.73 -3.36 6.48
C VAL A 23 3.24 -2.00 6.93
N ARG A 24 2.36 -1.12 7.43
CA ARG A 24 2.71 0.22 7.94
C ARG A 24 1.98 0.52 9.23
N LEU A 25 2.70 1.18 10.14
CA LEU A 25 2.14 1.78 11.35
C LEU A 25 1.87 3.25 11.07
N ALA A 26 0.64 3.70 11.28
CA ALA A 26 0.28 5.10 11.23
C ALA A 26 0.69 5.81 12.54
N PRO A 27 0.84 7.16 12.53
CA PRO A 27 1.21 7.92 13.73
C PRO A 27 0.30 7.71 14.95
N ASN A 28 -0.97 7.37 14.72
CA ASN A 28 -1.95 7.09 15.77
C ASN A 28 -1.91 5.63 16.28
N GLY A 29 -0.94 4.82 15.86
CA GLY A 29 -0.81 3.41 16.25
C GLY A 29 -1.67 2.44 15.44
N THR A 30 -2.45 2.91 14.45
CA THR A 30 -3.18 2.02 13.54
C THR A 30 -2.22 1.23 12.67
N ILE A 31 -2.44 -0.07 12.54
CA ILE A 31 -1.68 -0.95 11.66
C ILE A 31 -2.46 -1.12 10.35
N TYR A 32 -1.80 -0.88 9.23
CA TYR A 32 -2.32 -1.18 7.90
C TYR A 32 -1.51 -2.27 7.23
N VAL A 33 -2.20 -3.21 6.60
CA VAL A 33 -1.61 -4.22 5.73
C VAL A 33 -2.23 -4.05 4.36
N ARG A 34 -1.41 -3.73 3.36
CA ARG A 34 -1.82 -3.61 1.97
C ARG A 34 -1.66 -4.96 1.29
N LEU A 35 -2.79 -5.56 0.93
CA LEU A 35 -2.90 -6.75 0.09
C LEU A 35 -3.50 -6.29 -1.26
N THR A 36 -3.14 -6.86 -2.40
CA THR A 36 -3.89 -6.56 -3.64
C THR A 36 -5.10 -7.50 -3.76
N PRO A 37 -6.36 -7.00 -3.79
CA PRO A 37 -6.82 -5.62 -3.88
C PRO A 37 -7.39 -5.06 -2.55
N LEU A 38 -6.99 -5.57 -1.39
CA LEU A 38 -7.54 -5.22 -0.08
C LEU A 38 -6.57 -4.42 0.79
N ILE A 39 -7.04 -3.32 1.36
CA ILE A 39 -6.39 -2.71 2.51
C ILE A 39 -7.01 -3.31 3.78
N CYS A 40 -6.20 -3.90 4.64
CA CYS A 40 -6.60 -4.34 5.97
C CYS A 40 -6.12 -3.34 7.02
N LYS A 41 -6.92 -3.11 8.05
CA LYS A 41 -6.69 -2.14 9.11
C LYS A 41 -6.93 -2.76 10.48
N SER A 42 -6.09 -2.44 11.44
CA SER A 42 -6.30 -2.74 12.86
C SER A 42 -5.99 -1.53 13.73
N THR A 43 -6.87 -1.22 14.67
CA THR A 43 -6.75 -0.12 15.63
C THR A 43 -6.47 -0.59 17.06
N ASP A 44 -6.28 -1.90 17.27
CA ASP A 44 -6.16 -2.52 18.59
C ASP A 44 -4.87 -3.37 18.72
N GLY A 45 -3.84 -2.98 17.97
CA GLY A 45 -2.54 -3.65 17.98
C GLY A 45 -2.53 -4.99 17.23
N GLY A 46 -3.42 -5.18 16.26
CA GLY A 46 -3.45 -6.36 15.39
C GLY A 46 -4.33 -7.50 15.92
N ARG A 47 -5.16 -7.26 16.93
CA ARG A 47 -6.06 -8.28 17.51
C ARG A 47 -7.31 -8.46 16.65
N ASN A 48 -7.88 -7.36 16.17
CA ASN A 48 -9.00 -7.36 15.24
C ASN A 48 -8.66 -6.58 13.97
N TRP A 49 -9.26 -7.01 12.86
CA TRP A 49 -8.99 -6.48 11.53
C TRP A 49 -10.27 -6.17 10.77
N THR A 50 -10.33 -4.99 10.15
CA THR A 50 -11.31 -4.63 9.12
C THR A 50 -10.61 -4.50 7.77
N HIS A 51 -11.38 -4.46 6.68
CA HIS A 51 -10.79 -4.30 5.35
C HIS A 51 -11.72 -3.54 4.39
N HIS A 52 -11.11 -2.94 3.37
CA HIS A 52 -11.79 -2.36 2.23
C HIS A 52 -11.02 -2.66 0.95
N ARG A 53 -11.69 -2.52 -0.20
CA ARG A 53 -11.05 -2.60 -1.50
C ARG A 53 -10.24 -1.33 -1.73
N GLU A 54 -9.01 -1.51 -2.19
CA GLU A 54 -8.16 -0.41 -2.66
C GLU A 54 -8.76 0.24 -3.91
N GLY A 55 -8.66 1.57 -3.98
CA GLY A 55 -9.08 2.37 -5.11
C GLY A 55 -8.32 2.05 -6.40
N PRO A 56 -8.84 2.50 -7.55
CA PRO A 56 -8.07 2.46 -8.78
C PRO A 56 -6.79 3.30 -8.61
N VAL A 57 -5.69 2.77 -9.10
CA VAL A 57 -4.43 3.50 -9.17
C VAL A 57 -4.11 3.73 -10.64
N ALA A 58 -3.59 4.92 -10.97
CA ALA A 58 -3.45 5.41 -12.33
C ALA A 58 -2.41 4.68 -13.22
N GLY A 59 -2.02 3.44 -12.88
CA GLY A 59 -1.10 2.63 -13.67
C GLY A 59 -1.21 1.14 -13.39
N ASP A 60 -0.48 0.37 -14.19
CA ASP A 60 -0.60 -1.09 -14.26
C ASP A 60 -0.15 -1.81 -12.98
N ARG A 61 0.69 -1.15 -12.14
CA ARG A 61 1.24 -1.73 -10.92
C ARG A 61 1.66 -0.68 -9.90
N VAL A 62 0.83 -0.51 -8.87
CA VAL A 62 1.29 0.20 -7.67
C VAL A 62 2.42 -0.57 -7.01
N SER A 63 3.45 0.16 -6.59
CA SER A 63 4.58 -0.36 -5.84
C SER A 63 4.09 -1.20 -4.67
N ASP A 64 4.82 -2.28 -4.39
CA ASP A 64 4.66 -3.04 -3.15
C ASP A 64 4.82 -2.10 -1.92
N ARG A 65 5.50 -0.98 -2.07
CA ARG A 65 5.83 -0.09 -0.97
C ARG A 65 4.92 1.15 -0.98
N PHE A 66 4.35 1.45 0.18
CA PHE A 66 3.71 2.73 0.50
C PHE A 66 4.28 3.25 1.82
N THR A 67 3.97 4.47 2.23
CA THR A 67 4.28 4.99 3.57
C THR A 67 3.14 5.89 4.04
N ILE A 68 3.06 6.14 5.34
CA ILE A 68 2.04 7.02 5.96
C ILE A 68 2.79 8.19 6.59
N ARG A 69 2.46 9.40 6.14
CA ARG A 69 3.03 10.65 6.65
C ARG A 69 2.48 10.98 8.03
N PRO A 70 3.15 11.87 8.80
CA PRO A 70 2.67 12.31 10.11
C PRO A 70 1.25 12.91 10.11
N ASP A 71 0.83 13.50 8.99
CA ASP A 71 -0.53 14.04 8.80
C ASP A 71 -1.57 12.98 8.40
N GLY A 72 -1.18 11.71 8.36
CA GLY A 72 -2.05 10.59 7.99
C GLY A 72 -2.15 10.34 6.49
N ALA A 73 -1.55 11.19 5.64
CA ALA A 73 -1.58 10.99 4.19
C ALA A 73 -0.69 9.82 3.77
N TRP A 74 -1.17 9.03 2.82
CA TRP A 74 -0.46 7.87 2.27
C TRP A 74 0.31 8.29 1.03
N ILE A 75 1.56 7.86 0.92
CA ILE A 75 2.37 8.03 -0.28
C ILE A 75 2.69 6.64 -0.84
N SER A 76 2.48 6.47 -2.14
CA SER A 76 2.92 5.28 -2.87
C SER A 76 3.60 5.69 -4.17
N LEU A 77 4.27 4.74 -4.80
CA LEU A 77 4.93 4.92 -6.08
C LEU A 77 4.24 4.01 -7.10
N ASP A 78 4.15 4.47 -8.33
CA ASP A 78 3.64 3.69 -9.46
C ASP A 78 4.57 3.88 -10.65
N GLY A 79 4.86 2.80 -11.35
CA GLY A 79 5.87 2.78 -12.39
C GLY A 79 6.04 1.39 -12.97
N PRO A 80 5.99 1.22 -14.30
CA PRO A 80 6.18 -0.08 -14.91
C PRO A 80 7.61 -0.57 -14.69
N TRP A 81 7.77 -1.80 -14.20
CA TRP A 81 9.06 -2.46 -14.04
C TRP A 81 9.81 -2.49 -15.37
N GLY A 82 11.08 -2.07 -15.36
CA GLY A 82 11.92 -2.04 -16.56
C GLY A 82 11.53 -0.98 -17.58
N SER A 83 10.62 -0.06 -17.25
CA SER A 83 10.29 1.07 -18.12
C SER A 83 11.30 2.21 -17.97
N LYS A 84 11.43 2.99 -19.04
CA LYS A 84 12.17 4.27 -19.03
C LYS A 84 11.26 5.46 -18.70
N GLN A 85 10.05 5.20 -18.21
CA GLN A 85 9.08 6.25 -17.89
C GLN A 85 9.34 6.78 -16.48
N PRO A 86 9.01 8.05 -16.20
CA PRO A 86 9.06 8.59 -14.85
C PRO A 86 8.22 7.75 -13.88
N ILE A 87 8.69 7.64 -12.63
CA ILE A 87 7.95 6.98 -11.56
C ILE A 87 6.93 7.99 -11.01
N ALA A 88 5.64 7.69 -11.12
CA ALA A 88 4.61 8.52 -10.54
C ALA A 88 4.63 8.42 -9.00
N VAL A 89 4.65 9.56 -8.33
CA VAL A 89 4.41 9.67 -6.89
C VAL A 89 2.92 9.91 -6.69
N LEU A 90 2.30 9.07 -5.89
CA LEU A 90 0.86 9.10 -5.62
C LEU A 90 0.60 9.44 -4.16
N ILE A 91 -0.47 10.18 -3.92
CA ILE A 91 -0.95 10.50 -2.58
C ILE A 91 -2.41 10.10 -2.42
N SER A 92 -2.74 9.56 -1.25
CA SER A 92 -4.10 9.31 -0.80
C SER A 92 -4.31 9.91 0.59
N ASN A 93 -5.49 10.48 0.82
CA ASN A 93 -5.88 11.04 2.13
C ASN A 93 -7.00 10.22 2.80
N ASP A 94 -7.33 9.06 2.24
CA ASP A 94 -8.51 8.27 2.60
C ASP A 94 -8.19 6.77 2.70
N GLU A 95 -6.95 6.47 3.11
CA GLU A 95 -6.44 5.11 3.32
C GLU A 95 -6.43 4.27 2.02
N GLY A 96 -6.07 4.90 0.91
CA GLY A 96 -5.93 4.26 -0.39
C GLY A 96 -7.25 3.94 -1.09
N ARG A 97 -8.35 4.64 -0.74
CA ARG A 97 -9.63 4.53 -1.47
C ARG A 97 -9.61 5.36 -2.74
N ASP A 98 -8.96 6.51 -2.70
CA ASP A 98 -8.68 7.34 -3.86
C ASP A 98 -7.21 7.75 -3.89
N TRP A 99 -6.60 7.69 -5.07
CA TRP A 99 -5.22 8.07 -5.31
C TRP A 99 -5.16 9.20 -6.33
N ARG A 100 -4.35 10.21 -6.03
CA ARG A 100 -4.04 11.29 -6.98
C ARG A 100 -2.53 11.38 -7.19
N LYS A 101 -2.13 11.76 -8.39
CA LYS A 101 -0.73 12.04 -8.69
C LYS A 101 -0.28 13.29 -7.94
N LEU A 102 0.80 13.14 -7.19
CA LEU A 102 1.50 14.22 -6.51
C LEU A 102 2.62 14.80 -7.38
N GLY A 103 3.28 13.96 -8.19
CA GLY A 103 4.36 14.35 -9.09
C GLY A 103 5.01 13.15 -9.77
N ASP A 104 6.15 13.39 -10.41
CA ASP A 104 6.97 12.38 -11.07
C ASP A 104 8.39 12.40 -10.51
N ILE A 105 9.01 11.23 -10.45
CA ILE A 105 10.46 11.08 -10.28
C ILE A 105 11.00 10.70 -11.64
N GLU A 106 11.73 11.64 -12.24
CA GLU A 106 12.47 11.39 -13.49
C GLU A 106 13.55 10.33 -13.25
N LEU A 107 13.64 9.38 -14.18
CA LEU A 107 14.77 8.46 -14.21
C LEU A 107 15.93 9.18 -14.91
N PRO A 108 17.10 9.34 -14.28
CA PRO A 108 18.21 9.98 -14.96
C PRO A 108 18.68 9.18 -16.21
N ALA A 109 19.59 9.75 -16.99
CA ALA A 109 20.08 9.09 -18.20
C ALA A 109 21.07 7.97 -17.86
N GLY A 110 20.92 6.79 -18.48
CA GLY A 110 21.93 5.73 -18.49
C GLY A 110 21.85 4.66 -17.40
N HIS A 111 20.68 4.46 -16.76
CA HIS A 111 20.50 3.40 -15.75
C HIS A 111 19.89 2.15 -16.37
N TRP A 112 20.70 1.13 -16.60
CA TRP A 112 20.30 -0.23 -16.94
C TRP A 112 21.39 -1.20 -16.50
#